data_AF-A0A3D6BSV1-F1
#
_entry.id   AF-A0A3D6BSV1-F1
#
_cell.length_a   1.000
_cell.length_b   1.000
_cell.length_c   1.000
_cell.angle_alpha   90.00
_cell.angle_beta   90.00
_cell.angle_gamma   90.00
#
_symmetry.space_group_name_H-M   'P 1'
#
loop_
_entity.id
_entity.type
_entity.pdbx_description
1 polymer ?
#
loop_
_entity_poly.entity_id
_entity_poly.type
_entity_poly.pdbx_seq_one_letter_code
_entity_poly.pdbx_strand_id
1 'polypeptide(L)'
;ILLILSYFGVLILISYFTGKTSGNDAFFKGNKQSPWFVVAFGMIGASLSGVTFISVPGWIEASQFSYMQVVLGYIVGYLVIGTVLLPLYYKLNLTSIYTYLEERFGNYSYKTGASFFLISRVVGASFRLFLVANVLQVILFDDIGIAFWQTVIITVLLIWLYTFKSGIKTIVWTDTLQTLFMLIAVGVTIYFVSGELGLDSGNILGFILDSDLSKTFFFDDFKSSNYFWKQFISGAFIAIVMTGLDQDMMQKNLTCKTLKDAQKNMFWFTIVLTVVNFIFLCLGLLLTVYAAQIGIDAHKDDLFPILAKNHLGIGVFVFFLIGLIAAAYSSADSALTALTTSFSIDILDIEKKLGPEAQIAKRKQIHVLFSIVLILVIVSFKYLIKDESVIAKLFVFAGYTYGPLLGLYAFGLFTKWQVKDKVVPVIAILSPVLSYIISVNSSKWFGFEFGFFILILNGLLTFLGLILIRRKQH
;
A
#
# COMPACT_ATOMS: atom_id res chain seq x y z
N ILE A 1 -13.51 23.26 -1.00
CA ILE A 1 -13.05 23.55 0.38
C ILE A 1 -14.03 23.03 1.43
N LEU A 2 -15.30 23.47 1.47
CA LEU A 2 -16.29 23.00 2.46
C LEU A 2 -16.40 21.47 2.52
N LEU A 3 -16.43 20.80 1.37
CA LEU A 3 -16.43 19.33 1.27
C LEU A 3 -15.26 18.69 2.05
N ILE A 4 -14.05 19.21 1.87
CA ILE A 4 -12.84 18.71 2.53
C ILE A 4 -12.94 18.93 4.04
N LEU A 5 -13.35 20.13 4.46
CA LEU A 5 -13.53 20.44 5.88
C LEU A 5 -14.59 19.57 6.54
N SER A 6 -15.72 19.32 5.87
CA SER A 6 -16.77 18.42 6.35
C SER A 6 -16.27 16.99 6.47
N TYR A 7 -15.57 16.47 5.45
CA TYR A 7 -14.97 15.14 5.47
C TYR A 7 -14.01 14.96 6.66
N PHE A 8 -13.08 15.91 6.85
CA PHE A 8 -12.15 15.87 7.99
C PHE A 8 -12.84 16.09 9.33
N GLY A 9 -13.90 16.91 9.37
CA GLY A 9 -14.75 17.06 10.55
C GLY A 9 -15.34 15.73 11.01
N VAL A 10 -15.83 14.91 10.07
CA VAL A 10 -16.33 13.55 10.36
C VAL A 10 -15.21 12.63 10.86
N LEU A 11 -14.03 12.66 10.25
CA LEU A 11 -12.89 11.84 10.69
C LEU A 11 -12.42 12.23 12.10
N ILE A 12 -12.32 13.53 12.39
CA ILE A 12 -11.96 14.05 13.71
C ILE A 12 -13.01 13.64 14.75
N LEU A 13 -14.29 13.69 14.39
CA LEU A 13 -15.39 13.27 15.26
C LEU A 13 -15.29 11.78 15.62
N ILE A 14 -15.08 10.92 14.62
CA ILE A 14 -14.88 9.47 14.85
C ILE A 14 -13.66 9.24 15.71
N SER A 15 -12.55 9.89 15.38
CA SER A 15 -11.29 9.83 16.12
C SER A 15 -11.48 10.21 17.60
N TYR A 16 -12.27 11.24 17.88
CA TYR A 16 -12.62 11.65 19.24
C TYR A 16 -13.43 10.57 19.99
N PHE A 17 -14.41 9.94 19.32
CA PHE A 17 -15.23 8.90 19.95
C PHE A 17 -14.49 7.58 20.17
N THR A 18 -13.58 7.20 19.27
CA THR A 18 -12.81 5.94 19.35
C THR A 18 -11.53 6.10 20.18
N GLY A 19 -11.00 7.32 20.31
CA GLY A 19 -9.74 7.65 20.99
C GLY A 19 -9.80 7.72 22.53
N LYS A 20 -10.88 7.25 23.16
CA LYS A 20 -11.08 7.35 24.63
C LYS A 20 -10.15 6.47 25.48
N THR A 21 -9.29 5.66 24.86
CA THR A 21 -8.31 4.79 25.54
C THR A 21 -6.89 5.28 25.27
N SER A 22 -6.19 5.73 26.30
CA SER A 22 -4.83 6.29 26.22
C SER A 22 -3.77 5.26 26.65
N GLY A 23 -2.66 5.18 25.91
CA GLY A 23 -1.52 4.32 26.25
C GLY A 23 -0.74 3.84 25.03
N ASN A 24 0.48 3.33 25.23
CA ASN A 24 1.30 2.76 24.15
C ASN A 24 0.73 1.46 23.60
N ASP A 25 0.17 0.59 24.45
CA ASP A 25 -0.51 -0.64 23.99
C ASP A 25 -1.75 -0.35 23.14
N ALA A 26 -2.53 0.66 23.53
CA ALA A 26 -3.65 1.12 22.73
C ALA A 26 -3.18 1.70 21.40
N PHE A 27 -2.05 2.42 21.41
CA PHE A 27 -1.48 3.02 20.20
C PHE A 27 -0.91 1.97 19.24
N PHE A 28 -0.08 1.05 19.73
CA PHE A 28 0.65 0.08 18.92
C PHE A 28 -0.13 -1.22 18.66
N LYS A 29 -0.93 -1.73 19.60
CA LYS A 29 -1.61 -3.05 19.49
C LYS A 29 -3.13 -2.94 19.44
N GLY A 30 -3.70 -1.75 19.64
CA GLY A 30 -5.15 -1.56 19.70
C GLY A 30 -5.82 -2.39 20.82
N ASN A 31 -5.06 -2.76 21.85
CA ASN A 31 -5.46 -3.68 22.93
C ASN A 31 -5.96 -5.06 22.48
N LYS A 32 -5.67 -5.47 21.23
CA LYS A 32 -6.19 -6.72 20.63
C LYS A 32 -7.72 -6.86 20.69
N GLN A 33 -8.45 -5.77 20.47
CA GLN A 33 -9.91 -5.74 20.57
C GLN A 33 -10.61 -5.37 19.27
N SER A 34 -9.89 -5.24 18.15
CA SER A 34 -10.51 -4.88 16.89
C SER A 34 -11.37 -6.04 16.37
N PRO A 35 -12.64 -5.78 15.99
CA PRO A 35 -13.47 -6.79 15.33
C PRO A 35 -12.88 -7.13 13.96
N TRP A 36 -12.73 -8.42 13.67
CA TRP A 36 -12.06 -8.90 12.45
C TRP A 36 -12.68 -8.35 11.16
N PHE A 37 -14.00 -8.17 11.11
CA PHE A 37 -14.71 -7.68 9.92
C PHE A 37 -14.48 -6.19 9.67
N VAL A 38 -14.28 -5.39 10.73
CA VAL A 38 -13.93 -3.96 10.63
C VAL A 38 -12.50 -3.84 10.09
N VAL A 39 -11.59 -4.68 10.60
CA VAL A 39 -10.21 -4.74 10.07
C VAL A 39 -10.23 -5.16 8.59
N ALA A 40 -11.02 -6.18 8.23
CA ALA A 40 -11.06 -6.69 6.86
C ALA A 40 -11.55 -5.64 5.88
N PHE A 41 -12.64 -4.96 6.24
CA PHE A 41 -13.19 -3.92 5.40
C PHE A 41 -12.28 -2.69 5.33
N GLY A 42 -11.80 -2.18 6.46
CA GLY A 42 -10.91 -1.01 6.49
C GLY A 42 -9.59 -1.25 5.74
N MET A 43 -9.05 -2.47 5.76
CA MET A 43 -7.84 -2.81 5.02
C MET A 43 -8.00 -2.68 3.50
N ILE A 44 -9.22 -2.71 2.94
CA ILE A 44 -9.45 -2.54 1.50
C ILE A 44 -8.99 -1.15 1.04
N GLY A 45 -9.45 -0.09 1.71
CA GLY A 45 -9.04 1.29 1.40
C GLY A 45 -7.54 1.49 1.55
N ALA A 46 -6.98 0.97 2.64
CA ALA A 46 -5.54 1.08 2.89
C ALA A 46 -4.68 0.29 1.88
N SER A 47 -5.21 -0.83 1.35
CA SER A 47 -4.54 -1.64 0.33
C SER A 47 -4.61 -1.03 -1.07
N LEU A 48 -5.76 -0.47 -1.45
CA LEU A 48 -5.94 0.10 -2.79
C LEU A 48 -5.26 1.47 -2.87
N SER A 49 -5.36 2.34 -1.86
CA SER A 49 -4.77 3.70 -1.89
C SER A 49 -5.27 4.60 -3.02
N GLY A 50 -4.95 5.90 -2.95
CA GLY A 50 -5.33 6.87 -3.98
C GLY A 50 -4.69 6.60 -5.36
N VAL A 51 -3.57 5.86 -5.41
CA VAL A 51 -2.93 5.49 -6.68
C VAL A 51 -3.76 4.46 -7.41
N THR A 52 -4.13 3.34 -6.79
CA THR A 52 -4.98 2.33 -7.43
C THR A 52 -6.33 2.91 -7.83
N PHE A 53 -6.88 3.83 -7.00
CA PHE A 53 -8.14 4.49 -7.29
C PHE A 53 -8.17 5.15 -8.68
N ILE A 54 -7.04 5.70 -9.12
CA ILE A 54 -6.90 6.37 -10.41
C ILE A 54 -6.29 5.42 -11.46
N SER A 55 -5.22 4.73 -11.11
CA SER A 55 -4.37 4.01 -12.05
C SER A 55 -4.93 2.66 -12.50
N VAL A 56 -5.74 1.98 -11.68
CA VAL A 56 -6.38 0.73 -12.12
C VAL A 56 -7.42 1.00 -13.20
N PRO A 57 -8.32 2.00 -13.07
CA PRO A 57 -9.16 2.41 -14.19
C PRO A 57 -8.36 2.82 -15.44
N GLY A 58 -7.26 3.56 -15.27
CA GLY A 58 -6.37 3.97 -16.35
C GLY A 58 -5.55 2.84 -17.01
N TRP A 59 -5.53 1.65 -16.43
CA TRP A 59 -4.75 0.50 -16.91
C TRP A 59 -5.37 -0.16 -18.15
N ILE A 60 -6.68 0.01 -18.34
CA ILE A 60 -7.49 -0.81 -19.26
C ILE A 60 -7.10 -0.62 -20.71
N GLU A 61 -6.91 0.62 -21.15
CA GLU A 61 -6.59 0.93 -22.55
C GLU A 61 -5.30 0.23 -23.02
N ALA A 62 -4.26 0.25 -22.18
CA ALA A 62 -2.94 -0.26 -22.56
C ALA A 62 -2.76 -1.76 -22.25
N SER A 63 -3.56 -2.33 -21.36
CA SER A 63 -3.26 -3.64 -20.77
C SER A 63 -4.48 -4.45 -20.36
N GLN A 64 -5.69 -4.03 -20.74
CA GLN A 64 -6.93 -4.76 -20.51
C GLN A 64 -7.07 -5.17 -19.03
N PHE A 65 -7.62 -6.36 -18.76
CA PHE A 65 -7.79 -6.89 -17.41
C PHE A 65 -6.57 -7.67 -16.91
N SER A 66 -5.39 -7.50 -17.53
CA SER A 66 -4.16 -8.22 -17.13
C SER A 66 -3.78 -8.04 -15.66
N TYR A 67 -4.20 -6.94 -15.01
CA TYR A 67 -4.00 -6.70 -13.58
C TYR A 67 -4.67 -7.77 -12.70
N MET A 68 -5.78 -8.38 -13.15
CA MET A 68 -6.41 -9.49 -12.40
C MET A 68 -5.47 -10.68 -12.22
N GLN A 69 -4.49 -10.88 -13.10
CA GLN A 69 -3.50 -11.95 -12.92
C GLN A 69 -2.67 -11.74 -11.64
N VAL A 70 -2.34 -10.48 -11.32
CA VAL A 70 -1.68 -10.08 -10.06
C VAL A 70 -2.63 -10.30 -8.88
N VAL A 71 -3.88 -9.88 -9.02
CA VAL A 71 -4.92 -10.03 -7.98
C VAL A 71 -5.16 -11.49 -7.62
N LEU A 72 -5.20 -12.39 -8.61
CA LEU A 72 -5.27 -13.83 -8.39
C LEU A 72 -4.02 -14.36 -7.67
N GLY A 73 -2.85 -13.80 -7.96
CA GLY A 73 -1.61 -14.07 -7.22
C GLY A 73 -1.72 -13.68 -5.73
N TYR A 74 -2.38 -12.56 -5.41
CA TYR A 74 -2.60 -12.14 -4.02
C TYR A 74 -3.28 -13.22 -3.18
N ILE A 75 -4.19 -14.01 -3.76
CA ILE A 75 -4.89 -15.09 -3.05
C ILE A 75 -3.89 -16.09 -2.45
N VAL A 76 -2.87 -16.49 -3.22
CA VAL A 76 -1.81 -17.39 -2.75
C VAL A 76 -0.96 -16.71 -1.69
N GLY A 77 -0.61 -15.44 -1.88
CA GLY A 77 0.16 -14.67 -0.90
C GLY A 77 -0.57 -14.53 0.43
N TYR A 78 -1.87 -14.22 0.42
CA TYR A 78 -2.69 -14.11 1.63
C TYR A 78 -2.95 -15.45 2.29
N LEU A 79 -2.97 -16.55 1.54
CA LEU A 79 -2.96 -17.90 2.11
C LEU A 79 -1.69 -18.14 2.93
N VAL A 80 -0.52 -17.80 2.38
CA VAL A 80 0.76 -17.90 3.11
C VAL A 80 0.76 -16.99 4.35
N ILE A 81 0.27 -15.76 4.22
CA ILE A 81 0.16 -14.84 5.36
C ILE A 81 -0.73 -15.43 6.46
N GLY A 82 -1.92 -15.92 6.09
CA GLY A 82 -2.90 -16.46 7.02
C GLY A 82 -2.44 -17.73 7.73
N THR A 83 -1.68 -18.59 7.05
CA THR A 83 -1.32 -19.93 7.52
C THR A 83 0.11 -20.05 8.06
N VAL A 84 1.01 -19.12 7.72
CA VAL A 84 2.42 -19.17 8.12
C VAL A 84 2.79 -17.95 8.97
N LEU A 85 2.58 -16.74 8.47
CA LEU A 85 3.05 -15.52 9.12
C LEU A 85 2.20 -15.11 10.33
N LEU A 86 0.86 -15.17 10.22
CA LEU A 86 0.00 -14.87 11.35
C LEU A 86 0.24 -15.81 12.55
N PRO A 87 0.30 -17.15 12.39
CA PRO A 87 0.61 -18.04 13.51
C PRO A 87 1.93 -17.72 14.19
N LEU A 88 2.97 -17.38 13.42
CA LEU A 88 4.26 -16.96 13.94
C LEU A 88 4.14 -15.70 14.82
N TYR A 89 3.54 -14.63 14.30
CA TYR A 89 3.45 -13.37 15.02
C TYR A 89 2.53 -13.44 16.25
N TYR A 90 1.44 -14.20 16.18
CA TYR A 90 0.58 -14.45 17.34
C TYR A 90 1.29 -15.26 18.42
N LYS A 91 2.14 -16.22 18.05
CA LYS A 91 2.96 -16.98 18.99
C LYS A 91 3.99 -16.10 19.71
N LEU A 92 4.60 -15.16 19.00
CA LEU A 92 5.64 -14.28 19.55
C LEU A 92 5.09 -13.04 20.28
N ASN A 93 3.82 -12.67 20.06
CA ASN A 93 3.15 -11.54 20.72
C ASN A 93 3.89 -10.18 20.58
N LEU A 94 4.52 -9.97 19.43
CA LEU A 94 5.41 -8.84 19.19
C LEU A 94 4.64 -7.51 19.02
N THR A 95 5.28 -6.40 19.40
CA THR A 95 4.81 -5.04 19.06
C THR A 95 5.20 -4.69 17.61
N SER A 96 6.42 -5.05 17.22
CA SER A 96 6.92 -4.95 15.85
C SER A 96 7.19 -6.33 15.29
N ILE A 97 6.79 -6.57 14.03
CA ILE A 97 7.05 -7.85 13.38
C ILE A 97 8.54 -8.11 13.16
N TYR A 98 9.37 -7.07 13.16
CA TYR A 98 10.81 -7.18 12.93
C TYR A 98 11.56 -7.74 14.13
N THR A 99 10.99 -7.70 15.34
CA THR A 99 11.59 -8.33 16.54
C THR A 99 11.83 -9.83 16.35
N TYR A 100 11.08 -10.49 15.46
CA TYR A 100 11.37 -11.86 15.00
C TYR A 100 12.82 -12.03 14.52
N LEU A 101 13.38 -11.05 13.80
CA LEU A 101 14.75 -11.11 13.29
C LEU A 101 15.79 -10.97 14.41
N GLU A 102 15.45 -10.27 15.51
CA GLU A 102 16.30 -10.15 16.70
C GLU A 102 16.51 -11.53 17.34
N GLU A 103 15.41 -12.26 17.57
CA GLU A 103 15.45 -13.62 18.12
C GLU A 103 16.09 -14.62 17.14
N ARG A 104 15.85 -14.45 15.84
CA ARG A 104 16.28 -15.43 14.83
C ARG A 104 17.77 -15.33 14.47
N PHE A 105 18.32 -14.12 14.42
CA PHE A 105 19.68 -13.86 13.91
C PHE A 105 20.50 -12.90 14.77
N GLY A 106 19.86 -11.91 15.39
CA GLY A 106 20.51 -10.93 16.25
C GLY A 106 20.16 -9.47 15.92
N ASN A 107 20.76 -8.56 16.67
CA ASN A 107 20.42 -7.13 16.64
C ASN A 107 20.72 -6.46 15.29
N TYR A 108 21.79 -6.84 14.57
CA TYR A 108 22.09 -6.22 13.28
C TYR A 108 21.04 -6.59 12.22
N SER A 109 20.62 -7.84 12.18
CA SER A 109 19.53 -8.31 11.30
C SER A 109 18.21 -7.63 11.62
N TYR A 110 17.90 -7.50 12.91
CA TYR A 110 16.73 -6.76 13.39
C TYR A 110 16.70 -5.31 12.91
N LYS A 111 17.75 -4.54 13.22
CA LYS A 111 17.82 -3.13 12.81
C LYS A 111 17.84 -2.98 11.28
N THR A 112 18.44 -3.94 10.57
CA THR A 112 18.41 -3.99 9.10
C THR A 112 16.99 -4.13 8.58
N GLY A 113 16.23 -5.12 9.06
CA GLY A 113 14.84 -5.32 8.66
C GLY A 113 13.97 -4.09 8.92
N ALA A 114 14.03 -3.56 10.14
CA ALA A 114 13.27 -2.35 10.49
C ALA A 114 13.67 -1.13 9.63
N SER A 115 14.96 -0.95 9.34
CA SER A 115 15.44 0.15 8.50
C SER A 115 14.96 0.03 7.05
N PHE A 116 14.99 -1.17 6.46
CA PHE A 116 14.44 -1.40 5.12
C PHE A 116 12.94 -1.15 5.07
N PHE A 117 12.19 -1.55 6.11
CA PHE A 117 10.79 -1.18 6.24
C PHE A 117 10.59 0.34 6.26
N LEU A 118 11.30 1.05 7.14
CA LEU A 118 11.16 2.51 7.27
C LEU A 118 11.43 3.21 5.94
N ILE A 119 12.50 2.82 5.23
CA ILE A 119 12.82 3.34 3.90
C ILE A 119 11.71 3.02 2.90
N SER A 120 11.27 1.76 2.82
CA SER A 120 10.18 1.31 1.93
C SER A 120 8.91 2.14 2.16
N ARG A 121 8.56 2.32 3.43
CA ARG A 121 7.30 2.91 3.85
C ARG A 121 7.30 4.42 3.71
N VAL A 122 8.40 5.11 4.02
CA VAL A 122 8.54 6.56 3.76
C VAL A 122 8.37 6.84 2.27
N VAL A 123 9.16 6.17 1.44
CA VAL A 123 9.16 6.44 0.00
C VAL A 123 7.83 6.03 -0.64
N GLY A 124 7.31 4.84 -0.32
CA GLY A 124 6.03 4.37 -0.84
C GLY A 124 4.85 5.26 -0.45
N ALA A 125 4.77 5.70 0.81
CA ALA A 125 3.72 6.61 1.26
C ALA A 125 3.86 8.01 0.64
N SER A 126 5.08 8.55 0.56
CA SER A 126 5.35 9.83 -0.08
C SER A 126 4.96 9.82 -1.56
N PHE A 127 5.25 8.75 -2.30
CA PHE A 127 4.87 8.66 -3.72
C PHE A 127 3.36 8.63 -3.90
N ARG A 128 2.64 7.81 -3.12
CA ARG A 128 1.18 7.73 -3.20
C ARG A 128 0.53 9.07 -2.87
N LEU A 129 1.04 9.74 -1.82
CA LEU A 129 0.50 11.04 -1.40
C LEU A 129 0.90 12.16 -2.38
N PHE A 130 2.08 12.10 -3.00
CA PHE A 130 2.50 13.02 -4.05
C PHE A 130 1.53 13.02 -5.23
N LEU A 131 1.15 11.83 -5.72
CA LEU A 131 0.23 11.68 -6.85
C LEU A 131 -1.13 12.30 -6.52
N VAL A 132 -1.68 11.97 -5.37
CA VAL A 132 -2.98 12.51 -4.93
C VAL A 132 -2.89 14.01 -4.70
N ALA A 133 -1.83 14.51 -4.07
CA ALA A 133 -1.62 15.93 -3.87
C ALA A 133 -1.50 16.68 -5.20
N ASN A 134 -0.91 16.08 -6.24
CA ASN A 134 -0.84 16.65 -7.58
C ASN A 134 -2.23 16.76 -8.22
N VAL A 135 -3.04 15.71 -8.12
CA VAL A 135 -4.42 15.74 -8.61
C VAL A 135 -5.24 16.81 -7.88
N LEU A 136 -5.15 16.88 -6.55
CA LEU A 136 -5.80 17.94 -5.78
C LEU A 136 -5.25 19.34 -6.12
N GLN A 137 -3.96 19.45 -6.42
CA GLN A 137 -3.33 20.70 -6.84
C GLN A 137 -3.99 21.22 -8.11
N VAL A 138 -3.97 20.41 -9.17
CA VAL A 138 -4.49 20.78 -10.50
C VAL A 138 -5.99 21.01 -10.49
N ILE A 139 -6.73 20.23 -9.68
CA ILE A 139 -8.19 20.27 -9.69
C ILE A 139 -8.75 21.38 -8.81
N LEU A 140 -8.10 21.74 -7.70
CA LEU A 140 -8.66 22.62 -6.67
C LEU A 140 -7.79 23.82 -6.31
N PHE A 141 -6.48 23.65 -6.24
CA PHE A 141 -5.60 24.61 -5.56
C PHE A 141 -4.87 25.55 -6.51
N ASP A 142 -4.64 25.14 -7.77
CA ASP A 142 -4.08 26.01 -8.82
C ASP A 142 -5.03 27.20 -9.11
N ASP A 143 -6.33 26.95 -9.21
CA ASP A 143 -7.35 27.98 -9.48
C ASP A 143 -7.43 29.07 -8.40
N ILE A 144 -6.94 28.79 -7.19
CA ILE A 144 -6.93 29.73 -6.05
C ILE A 144 -5.51 30.17 -5.65
N GLY A 145 -4.50 29.88 -6.47
CA GLY A 145 -3.12 30.37 -6.30
C GLY A 145 -2.35 29.76 -5.12
N ILE A 146 -2.75 28.59 -4.63
CA ILE A 146 -2.02 27.87 -3.56
C ILE A 146 -0.85 27.10 -4.19
N ALA A 147 0.37 27.28 -3.69
CA ALA A 147 1.54 26.57 -4.19
C ALA A 147 1.54 25.08 -3.78
N PHE A 148 2.10 24.21 -4.61
CA PHE A 148 2.15 22.76 -4.36
C PHE A 148 2.68 22.36 -2.96
N TRP A 149 3.73 23.02 -2.47
CA TRP A 149 4.28 22.73 -1.15
C TRP A 149 3.28 23.05 -0.02
N GLN A 150 2.43 24.07 -0.20
CA GLN A 150 1.37 24.42 0.75
C GLN A 150 0.27 23.36 0.75
N THR A 151 -0.12 22.87 -0.43
CA THR A 151 -1.05 21.74 -0.58
C THR A 151 -0.56 20.52 0.20
N VAL A 152 0.71 20.16 0.05
CA VAL A 152 1.31 19.02 0.77
C VAL A 152 1.29 19.25 2.29
N ILE A 153 1.67 20.44 2.76
CA ILE A 153 1.63 20.77 4.19
C ILE A 153 0.21 20.68 4.74
N ILE A 154 -0.77 21.27 4.07
CA ILE A 154 -2.18 21.25 4.48
C ILE A 154 -2.67 19.80 4.57
N THR A 155 -2.41 18.99 3.54
CA THR A 155 -2.79 17.58 3.51
C THR A 155 -2.18 16.79 4.67
N VAL A 156 -0.86 16.90 4.89
CA VAL A 156 -0.20 16.17 5.99
C VAL A 156 -0.65 16.67 7.36
N LEU A 157 -0.90 17.97 7.52
CA LEU A 157 -1.44 18.53 8.76
C LEU A 157 -2.85 18.02 9.05
N LEU A 158 -3.73 17.97 8.05
CA LEU A 158 -5.09 17.45 8.22
C LEU A 158 -5.08 15.96 8.60
N ILE A 159 -4.20 15.17 7.98
CA ILE A 159 -3.98 13.77 8.37
C ILE A 159 -3.49 13.71 9.83
N TRP A 160 -2.46 14.49 10.16
CA TRP A 160 -1.89 14.53 11.49
C TRP A 160 -2.93 14.90 12.57
N LEU A 161 -3.84 15.83 12.30
CA LEU A 161 -4.84 16.31 13.25
C LEU A 161 -5.79 15.21 13.75
N TYR A 162 -6.11 14.20 12.95
CA TYR A 162 -6.94 13.09 13.42
C TYR A 162 -6.13 11.86 13.84
N THR A 163 -4.83 11.79 13.50
CA THR A 163 -3.95 10.65 13.83
C THR A 163 -3.09 10.85 15.08
N PHE A 164 -2.72 12.09 15.44
CA PHE A 164 -1.70 12.35 16.47
C PHE A 164 -2.08 11.85 17.88
N LYS A 165 -3.37 11.84 18.20
CA LYS A 165 -3.93 11.28 19.45
C LYS A 165 -4.39 9.84 19.29
N SER A 166 -4.39 9.31 18.08
CA SER A 166 -5.09 8.09 17.69
C SER A 166 -4.16 6.91 17.59
N GLY A 167 -4.55 5.81 18.20
CA GLY A 167 -3.88 4.52 18.02
C GLY A 167 -4.38 3.76 16.80
N ILE A 168 -3.73 2.62 16.52
CA ILE A 168 -4.14 1.69 15.47
C ILE A 168 -5.63 1.30 15.54
N LYS A 169 -6.21 1.26 16.75
CA LYS A 169 -7.65 1.02 16.94
C LYS A 169 -8.51 2.06 16.26
N THR A 170 -8.22 3.35 16.43
CA THR A 170 -8.95 4.44 15.78
C THR A 170 -8.77 4.38 14.27
N ILE A 171 -7.55 4.09 13.80
CA ILE A 171 -7.22 4.01 12.38
C ILE A 171 -8.07 2.94 11.67
N VAL A 172 -8.24 1.77 12.28
CA VAL A 172 -9.11 0.71 11.72
C VAL A 172 -10.55 1.19 11.49
N TRP A 173 -11.08 2.06 12.35
CA TRP A 173 -12.43 2.63 12.17
C TRP A 173 -12.46 3.75 11.13
N THR A 174 -11.47 4.64 11.11
CA THR A 174 -11.40 5.69 10.07
C THR A 174 -11.22 5.06 8.69
N ASP A 175 -10.39 4.03 8.58
CA ASP A 175 -10.18 3.23 7.36
C ASP A 175 -11.47 2.59 6.86
N THR A 176 -12.32 2.11 7.78
CA THR A 176 -13.62 1.52 7.43
C THR A 176 -14.51 2.56 6.78
N LEU A 177 -14.60 3.76 7.35
CA LEU A 177 -15.38 4.85 6.75
C LEU A 177 -14.78 5.30 5.41
N GLN A 178 -13.46 5.39 5.33
CA GLN A 178 -12.75 5.81 4.11
C GLN A 178 -12.95 4.79 2.98
N THR A 179 -12.88 3.50 3.29
CA THR A 179 -13.20 2.43 2.35
C THR A 179 -14.65 2.56 1.86
N LEU A 180 -15.59 2.81 2.77
CA LEU A 180 -17.00 2.99 2.39
C LEU A 180 -17.16 4.15 1.40
N PHE A 181 -16.58 5.31 1.68
CA PHE A 181 -16.64 6.46 0.79
C PHE A 181 -15.98 6.21 -0.58
N MET A 182 -14.85 5.51 -0.60
CA MET A 182 -14.19 5.09 -1.83
C MET A 182 -15.09 4.18 -2.68
N LEU A 183 -15.73 3.17 -2.07
CA LEU A 183 -16.61 2.25 -2.77
C LEU A 183 -17.89 2.92 -3.27
N ILE A 184 -18.46 3.86 -2.49
CA ILE A 184 -19.58 4.68 -2.93
C ILE A 184 -19.17 5.51 -4.15
N ALA A 185 -17.99 6.13 -4.14
CA ALA A 185 -17.51 6.92 -5.27
C ALA A 185 -17.40 6.09 -6.57
N VAL A 186 -16.87 4.88 -6.47
CA VAL A 186 -16.80 3.94 -7.59
C VAL A 186 -18.19 3.54 -8.07
N GLY A 187 -19.07 3.13 -7.16
CA GLY A 187 -20.43 2.72 -7.50
C GLY A 187 -21.26 3.82 -8.15
N VAL A 188 -21.18 5.05 -7.62
CA VAL A 188 -21.81 6.24 -8.21
C VAL A 188 -21.26 6.49 -9.60
N THR A 189 -19.93 6.46 -9.78
CA THR A 189 -19.32 6.69 -11.10
C THR A 189 -19.78 5.64 -12.11
N ILE A 190 -19.78 4.35 -11.74
CA ILE A 190 -20.27 3.25 -12.58
C ILE A 190 -21.73 3.49 -12.98
N TYR A 191 -22.59 3.88 -12.03
CA TYR A 191 -24.00 4.16 -12.31
C TYR A 191 -24.17 5.26 -13.36
N PHE A 192 -23.51 6.41 -13.18
CA PHE A 192 -23.64 7.54 -14.10
C PHE A 192 -23.03 7.25 -15.48
N VAL A 193 -21.81 6.71 -15.54
CA VAL A 193 -21.18 6.41 -16.84
C VAL A 193 -21.95 5.32 -17.60
N SER A 194 -22.57 4.36 -16.90
CA SER A 194 -23.40 3.35 -17.55
C SER A 194 -24.64 3.96 -18.20
N GLY A 195 -25.25 4.97 -17.56
CA GLY A 195 -26.38 5.69 -18.16
C GLY A 195 -25.98 6.50 -19.39
N GLU A 196 -24.82 7.16 -19.35
CA GLU A 196 -24.27 7.87 -20.51
C GLU A 196 -23.94 6.92 -21.69
N LEU A 197 -23.62 5.66 -21.40
CA LEU A 197 -23.43 4.60 -22.40
C LEU A 197 -24.74 3.94 -22.86
N GLY A 198 -25.90 4.35 -22.32
CA GLY A 198 -27.20 3.74 -22.63
C GLY A 198 -27.36 2.31 -22.10
N LEU A 199 -26.61 1.92 -21.07
CA LEU A 199 -26.64 0.58 -20.45
C LEU A 199 -27.72 0.45 -19.36
N ASP A 200 -28.70 1.36 -19.32
CA ASP A 200 -29.75 1.46 -18.31
C ASP A 200 -30.61 0.20 -18.16
N SER A 201 -30.65 -0.66 -19.19
CA SER A 201 -31.39 -1.93 -19.20
C SER A 201 -30.77 -3.04 -18.34
N GLY A 202 -29.69 -2.76 -17.61
CA GLY A 202 -29.14 -3.62 -16.56
C GLY A 202 -28.12 -4.66 -17.02
N ASN A 203 -27.72 -4.68 -18.30
CA ASN A 203 -26.71 -5.63 -18.80
C ASN A 203 -25.27 -5.07 -18.79
N ILE A 204 -24.89 -4.34 -17.74
CA ILE A 204 -23.53 -3.79 -17.58
C ILE A 204 -22.50 -4.92 -17.62
N LEU A 205 -22.78 -6.04 -16.93
CA LEU A 205 -21.86 -7.17 -16.85
C LEU A 205 -21.68 -7.86 -18.21
N GLY A 206 -22.75 -8.06 -18.99
CA GLY A 206 -22.64 -8.62 -20.34
C GLY A 206 -21.83 -7.71 -21.26
N PHE A 207 -22.11 -6.40 -21.24
CA PHE A 207 -21.32 -5.41 -21.99
C PHE A 207 -19.81 -5.48 -21.69
N ILE A 208 -19.46 -5.62 -20.41
CA ILE A 208 -18.06 -5.75 -19.97
C ILE A 208 -17.45 -7.05 -20.47
N LEU A 209 -18.13 -8.19 -20.29
CA LEU A 209 -17.59 -9.51 -20.64
C LEU A 209 -17.47 -9.73 -22.16
N ASP A 210 -18.30 -9.06 -22.95
CA ASP A 210 -18.25 -9.12 -24.42
C ASP A 210 -17.18 -8.19 -25.02
N SER A 211 -16.62 -7.28 -24.23
CA SER A 211 -15.59 -6.34 -24.70
C SER A 211 -14.21 -7.00 -24.77
N ASP A 212 -13.47 -6.76 -25.85
CA ASP A 212 -12.06 -7.18 -25.99
C ASP A 212 -11.14 -6.59 -24.90
N LEU A 213 -11.53 -5.46 -24.29
CA LEU A 213 -10.82 -4.82 -23.18
C LEU A 213 -10.90 -5.64 -21.88
N SER A 214 -11.78 -6.65 -21.80
CA SER A 214 -11.91 -7.54 -20.64
C SER A 214 -10.95 -8.74 -20.69
N LYS A 215 -10.12 -8.87 -21.73
CA LYS A 215 -9.10 -9.93 -21.82
C LYS A 215 -8.21 -9.92 -20.57
N THR A 216 -8.28 -11.00 -19.81
CA THR A 216 -7.62 -11.13 -18.51
C THR A 216 -6.32 -11.91 -18.57
N PHE A 217 -6.30 -13.02 -19.31
CA PHE A 217 -5.19 -13.97 -19.30
C PHE A 217 -4.30 -13.85 -20.53
N PHE A 218 -2.99 -13.79 -20.31
CA PHE A 218 -1.97 -13.65 -21.35
C PHE A 218 -0.91 -14.74 -21.20
N PHE A 219 -0.93 -15.74 -22.08
CA PHE A 219 -0.02 -16.89 -22.05
C PHE A 219 0.97 -16.93 -23.23
N ASP A 220 0.86 -15.99 -24.16
CA ASP A 220 1.47 -16.13 -25.49
C ASP A 220 2.97 -15.76 -25.53
N ASP A 221 3.43 -14.85 -24.67
CA ASP A 221 4.81 -14.39 -24.63
C ASP A 221 5.38 -14.40 -23.20
N PHE A 222 6.24 -15.37 -22.90
CA PHE A 222 6.91 -15.47 -21.59
C PHE A 222 7.90 -14.33 -21.33
N LYS A 223 8.33 -13.58 -22.36
CA LYS A 223 9.24 -12.44 -22.21
C LYS A 223 8.49 -11.15 -21.88
N SER A 224 7.25 -11.03 -22.32
CA SER A 224 6.37 -9.90 -21.99
C SER A 224 6.21 -9.70 -20.49
N SER A 225 5.96 -8.46 -20.08
CA SER A 225 5.67 -8.08 -18.70
C SER A 225 4.26 -8.51 -18.27
N ASN A 226 3.31 -8.65 -19.19
CA ASN A 226 1.92 -9.06 -18.89
C ASN A 226 1.70 -10.58 -18.85
N TYR A 227 2.74 -11.39 -19.03
CA TYR A 227 2.66 -12.85 -18.99
C TYR A 227 2.06 -13.36 -17.67
N PHE A 228 1.09 -14.27 -17.76
CA PHE A 228 0.32 -14.77 -16.63
C PHE A 228 1.20 -15.21 -15.46
N TRP A 229 2.16 -16.11 -15.69
CA TRP A 229 2.97 -16.65 -14.59
C TRP A 229 3.87 -15.61 -13.94
N LYS A 230 4.34 -14.60 -14.69
CA LYS A 230 5.09 -13.48 -14.09
C LYS A 230 4.18 -12.69 -13.17
N GLN A 231 3.02 -12.25 -13.65
CA GLN A 231 2.08 -11.42 -12.89
C GLN A 231 1.49 -12.17 -11.70
N PHE A 232 1.09 -13.43 -11.87
CA PHE A 232 0.53 -14.27 -10.81
C PHE A 232 1.55 -14.54 -9.69
N ILE A 233 2.77 -14.95 -10.03
CA ILE A 233 3.82 -15.21 -9.03
C ILE A 233 4.22 -13.89 -8.36
N SER A 234 4.38 -12.81 -9.12
CA SER A 234 4.65 -11.48 -8.56
C SER A 234 3.56 -11.05 -7.60
N GLY A 235 2.28 -11.25 -7.91
CA GLY A 235 1.16 -10.99 -7.02
C GLY A 235 1.31 -11.71 -5.68
N ALA A 236 1.60 -13.01 -5.69
CA ALA A 236 1.79 -13.78 -4.46
C ALA A 236 2.89 -13.19 -3.57
N PHE A 237 4.05 -12.85 -4.14
CA PHE A 237 5.15 -12.25 -3.39
C PHE A 237 4.89 -10.81 -2.97
N ILE A 238 4.21 -10.01 -3.80
CA ILE A 238 3.77 -8.65 -3.45
C ILE A 238 2.88 -8.68 -2.21
N ALA A 239 1.87 -9.57 -2.18
CA ALA A 239 1.02 -9.73 -1.01
C ALA A 239 1.86 -10.11 0.22
N ILE A 240 2.73 -11.13 0.10
CA ILE A 240 3.61 -11.55 1.21
C ILE A 240 4.44 -10.39 1.75
N VAL A 241 5.10 -9.60 0.91
CA VAL A 241 6.00 -8.55 1.41
C VAL A 241 5.26 -7.29 1.85
N MET A 242 4.26 -6.84 1.09
CA MET A 242 3.55 -5.59 1.35
C MET A 242 2.44 -5.72 2.39
N THR A 243 1.99 -6.95 2.70
CA THR A 243 1.05 -7.22 3.79
C THR A 243 1.67 -8.06 4.90
N GLY A 244 2.42 -9.11 4.57
CA GLY A 244 2.95 -10.07 5.53
C GLY A 244 4.21 -9.61 6.27
N LEU A 245 5.09 -8.89 5.58
CA LEU A 245 6.39 -8.42 6.09
C LEU A 245 6.42 -6.90 6.31
N ASP A 246 5.26 -6.27 6.19
CA ASP A 246 5.10 -4.84 6.35
C ASP A 246 4.38 -4.52 7.65
N GLN A 247 5.03 -3.71 8.50
CA GLN A 247 4.48 -3.37 9.81
C GLN A 247 3.12 -2.67 9.72
N ASP A 248 2.86 -1.81 8.74
CA ASP A 248 1.57 -1.10 8.62
C ASP A 248 0.41 -2.08 8.44
N MET A 249 0.48 -2.90 7.39
CA MET A 249 -0.59 -3.84 7.06
C MET A 249 -0.68 -4.97 8.08
N MET A 250 0.45 -5.53 8.53
CA MET A 250 0.43 -6.63 9.49
C MET A 250 -0.03 -6.17 10.87
N GLN A 251 0.32 -4.97 11.33
CA GLN A 251 -0.09 -4.46 12.64
C GLN A 251 -1.62 -4.41 12.77
N LYS A 252 -2.35 -4.02 11.71
CA LYS A 252 -3.82 -4.06 11.67
C LYS A 252 -4.36 -5.47 11.95
N ASN A 253 -3.78 -6.48 11.31
CA ASN A 253 -4.14 -7.89 11.54
C ASN A 253 -3.92 -8.32 12.98
N LEU A 254 -2.79 -7.90 13.58
CA LEU A 254 -2.43 -8.24 14.97
C LEU A 254 -3.29 -7.52 16.02
N THR A 255 -4.13 -6.56 15.63
CA THR A 255 -5.14 -5.96 16.52
C THR A 255 -6.37 -6.86 16.75
N CYS A 256 -6.52 -7.95 15.98
CA CYS A 256 -7.58 -8.92 16.22
C CYS A 256 -7.31 -9.71 17.52
N LYS A 257 -8.39 -10.07 18.22
CA LYS A 257 -8.32 -10.73 19.54
C LYS A 257 -7.60 -12.08 19.50
N THR A 258 -7.89 -12.89 18.49
CA THR A 258 -7.36 -14.25 18.36
C THR A 258 -6.76 -14.48 16.98
N LEU A 259 -5.86 -15.47 16.89
CA LEU A 259 -5.31 -15.91 15.59
C LEU A 259 -6.44 -16.31 14.62
N LYS A 260 -7.48 -17.00 15.11
CA LYS A 260 -8.64 -17.39 14.28
C LYS A 260 -9.36 -16.16 13.71
N ASP A 261 -9.52 -15.11 14.51
CA ASP A 261 -10.12 -13.86 14.06
C ASP A 261 -9.24 -13.14 13.03
N ALA A 262 -7.92 -13.12 13.22
CA ALA A 262 -6.98 -12.57 12.25
C ALA A 262 -6.95 -13.36 10.93
N GLN A 263 -7.11 -14.70 10.99
CA GLN A 263 -7.25 -15.53 9.81
C GLN A 263 -8.57 -15.28 9.08
N LYS A 264 -9.69 -15.18 9.81
CA LYS A 264 -10.97 -14.76 9.22
C LYS A 264 -10.85 -13.41 8.55
N ASN A 265 -10.24 -12.42 9.24
CA ASN A 265 -9.93 -11.12 8.67
C ASN A 265 -9.20 -11.26 7.33
N MET A 266 -8.06 -11.96 7.30
CA MET A 266 -7.24 -12.13 6.09
C MET A 266 -8.00 -12.77 4.93
N PHE A 267 -8.77 -13.84 5.17
CA PHE A 267 -9.48 -14.54 4.11
C PHE A 267 -10.68 -13.76 3.58
N TRP A 268 -11.46 -13.12 4.45
CA TRP A 268 -12.56 -12.25 4.02
C TRP A 268 -12.06 -11.01 3.29
N PHE A 269 -10.98 -10.39 3.81
CA PHE A 269 -10.29 -9.30 3.12
C PHE A 269 -9.86 -9.71 1.71
N THR A 270 -9.27 -10.90 1.54
CA THR A 270 -8.84 -11.41 0.22
C THR A 270 -10.01 -11.52 -0.77
N ILE A 271 -11.14 -12.06 -0.32
CA ILE A 271 -12.35 -12.20 -1.15
C ILE A 271 -12.86 -10.82 -1.57
N VAL A 272 -13.05 -9.92 -0.61
CA VAL A 272 -13.55 -8.56 -0.86
C VAL A 272 -12.58 -7.79 -1.76
N LEU A 273 -11.27 -7.86 -1.50
CA LEU A 273 -10.25 -7.20 -2.30
C LEU A 273 -10.27 -7.66 -3.76
N THR A 274 -10.46 -8.96 -4.00
CA THR A 274 -10.56 -9.53 -5.35
C THR A 274 -11.76 -8.96 -6.10
N VAL A 275 -12.93 -8.95 -5.44
CA VAL A 275 -14.17 -8.39 -6.02
C VAL A 275 -14.03 -6.89 -6.27
N VAL A 276 -13.47 -6.13 -5.32
CA VAL A 276 -13.31 -4.68 -5.47
C VAL A 276 -12.34 -4.36 -6.60
N ASN A 277 -11.21 -5.07 -6.74
CA ASN A 277 -10.30 -4.84 -7.87
C ASN A 277 -10.98 -5.11 -9.22
N PHE A 278 -11.79 -6.17 -9.30
CA PHE A 278 -12.59 -6.42 -10.50
C PHE A 278 -13.53 -5.26 -10.81
N ILE A 279 -14.23 -4.71 -9.80
CA ILE A 279 -15.10 -3.53 -9.96
C ILE A 279 -14.31 -2.30 -10.45
N PHE A 280 -13.09 -2.06 -9.98
CA PHE A 280 -12.24 -0.97 -10.48
C PHE A 280 -11.85 -1.16 -11.95
N LEU A 281 -11.58 -2.40 -12.40
CA LEU A 281 -11.29 -2.68 -13.80
C LEU A 281 -12.53 -2.50 -14.68
N CYS A 282 -13.71 -2.92 -14.19
CA CYS A 282 -14.99 -2.65 -14.83
C CYS A 282 -15.23 -1.15 -14.99
N LEU A 283 -14.99 -0.36 -13.95
CA LEU A 283 -15.04 1.10 -14.02
C LEU A 283 -14.10 1.64 -15.10
N GLY A 284 -12.84 1.18 -15.12
CA GLY A 284 -11.86 1.58 -16.13
C GLY A 284 -12.32 1.31 -17.56
N LEU A 285 -12.92 0.15 -17.80
CA LEU A 285 -13.46 -0.22 -19.11
C LEU A 285 -14.59 0.72 -19.53
N LEU A 286 -15.56 0.96 -18.64
CA LEU A 286 -16.67 1.87 -18.92
C LEU A 286 -16.19 3.29 -19.19
N LEU A 287 -15.24 3.80 -18.40
CA LEU A 287 -14.63 5.11 -18.62
C LEU A 287 -13.88 5.18 -19.96
N THR A 288 -13.14 4.13 -20.32
CA THR A 288 -12.37 4.05 -21.57
C THR A 288 -13.31 4.08 -22.78
N VAL A 289 -14.38 3.27 -22.76
CA VAL A 289 -15.41 3.26 -23.81
C VAL A 289 -16.10 4.61 -23.90
N TYR A 290 -16.48 5.19 -22.75
CA TYR A 290 -17.15 6.48 -22.73
C TYR A 290 -16.28 7.60 -23.30
N ALA A 291 -15.01 7.69 -22.90
CA ALA A 291 -14.05 8.66 -23.44
C ALA A 291 -13.94 8.55 -24.97
N ALA A 292 -13.86 7.31 -25.49
CA ALA A 292 -13.81 7.06 -26.93
C ALA A 292 -15.11 7.50 -27.63
N GLN A 293 -16.28 7.24 -27.04
CA GLN A 293 -17.59 7.63 -27.59
C GLN A 293 -17.74 9.14 -27.73
N ILE A 294 -17.22 9.91 -26.77
CA ILE A 294 -17.30 11.38 -26.77
C ILE A 294 -16.06 12.06 -27.37
N GLY A 295 -15.10 11.29 -27.89
CA GLY A 295 -13.94 11.79 -28.62
C GLY A 295 -12.91 12.53 -27.77
N ILE A 296 -12.71 12.13 -26.51
CA ILE A 296 -11.76 12.77 -25.59
C ILE A 296 -10.46 12.00 -25.50
N ASP A 297 -9.36 12.72 -25.66
CA ASP A 297 -7.98 12.26 -25.51
C ASP A 297 -7.59 12.27 -24.02
N ALA A 298 -8.11 11.31 -23.24
CA ALA A 298 -7.79 11.13 -21.83
C ALA A 298 -7.28 9.71 -21.58
N HIS A 299 -6.04 9.60 -21.10
CA HIS A 299 -5.32 8.33 -21.04
C HIS A 299 -4.73 8.08 -19.66
N LYS A 300 -4.51 6.79 -19.34
CA LYS A 300 -3.82 6.37 -18.12
C LYS A 300 -4.42 7.03 -16.87
N ASP A 301 -3.58 7.63 -16.03
CA ASP A 301 -3.99 8.24 -14.76
C ASP A 301 -4.87 9.49 -14.92
N ASP A 302 -4.90 10.09 -16.12
CA ASP A 302 -5.71 11.28 -16.37
C ASP A 302 -7.16 10.94 -16.76
N LEU A 303 -7.42 9.69 -17.19
CA LEU A 303 -8.73 9.23 -17.65
C LEU A 303 -9.85 9.53 -16.64
N PHE A 304 -9.72 8.98 -15.42
CA PHE A 304 -10.77 9.12 -14.41
C PHE A 304 -10.92 10.57 -13.90
N PRO A 305 -9.84 11.28 -13.52
CA PRO A 305 -9.94 12.68 -13.11
C PRO A 305 -10.59 13.60 -14.16
N ILE A 306 -10.23 13.48 -15.44
CA ILE A 306 -10.77 14.32 -16.52
C ILE A 306 -12.26 14.05 -16.71
N LEU A 307 -12.67 12.79 -16.83
CA LEU A 307 -14.07 12.44 -17.02
C LEU A 307 -14.93 12.85 -15.82
N ALA A 308 -14.43 12.61 -14.60
CA ALA A 308 -15.13 13.00 -13.38
C ALA A 308 -15.30 14.51 -13.28
N LYS A 309 -14.28 15.32 -13.61
CA LYS A 309 -14.34 16.79 -13.51
C LYS A 309 -15.19 17.42 -14.59
N ASN A 310 -15.05 16.97 -15.84
CA ASN A 310 -15.49 17.73 -17.00
C ASN A 310 -16.71 17.12 -17.72
N HIS A 311 -17.01 15.83 -17.53
CA HIS A 311 -17.95 15.11 -18.42
C HIS A 311 -19.08 14.37 -17.69
N LEU A 312 -18.86 13.88 -16.46
CA LEU A 312 -19.86 13.09 -15.72
C LEU A 312 -20.70 13.90 -14.72
N GLY A 313 -20.55 15.24 -14.73
CA GLY A 313 -21.31 16.16 -13.90
C GLY A 313 -20.83 16.32 -12.46
N ILE A 314 -21.38 17.34 -11.79
CA ILE A 314 -20.92 17.77 -10.45
C ILE A 314 -21.06 16.70 -9.38
N GLY A 315 -22.08 15.84 -9.47
CA GLY A 315 -22.31 14.75 -8.52
C GLY A 315 -21.16 13.75 -8.52
N VAL A 316 -20.79 13.24 -9.70
CA VAL A 316 -19.67 12.32 -9.86
C VAL A 316 -18.35 12.98 -9.46
N PHE A 317 -18.14 14.24 -9.83
CA PHE A 317 -16.95 14.99 -9.43
C PHE A 317 -16.77 15.07 -7.90
N VAL A 318 -17.85 15.38 -7.17
CA VAL A 318 -17.83 15.45 -5.70
C VAL A 318 -17.49 14.08 -5.11
N PHE A 319 -18.16 13.02 -5.57
CA PHE A 319 -17.88 11.67 -5.08
C PHE A 319 -16.47 11.20 -5.43
N PHE A 320 -15.98 11.50 -6.63
CA PHE A 320 -14.60 11.26 -7.05
C PHE A 320 -13.61 11.90 -6.07
N LEU A 321 -13.78 13.19 -5.73
CA LEU A 321 -12.91 13.87 -4.77
C LEU A 321 -12.95 13.22 -3.39
N ILE A 322 -14.14 12.86 -2.88
CA ILE A 322 -14.27 12.15 -1.60
C ILE A 322 -13.54 10.80 -1.67
N GLY A 323 -13.77 10.02 -2.73
CA GLY A 323 -13.19 8.68 -2.89
C GLY A 323 -11.67 8.72 -3.00
N LEU A 324 -11.14 9.65 -3.80
CA LEU A 324 -9.70 9.87 -3.96
C LEU A 324 -9.05 10.26 -2.63
N ILE A 325 -9.62 11.24 -1.92
CA ILE A 325 -9.15 11.69 -0.61
C ILE A 325 -9.22 10.53 0.40
N ALA A 326 -10.31 9.78 0.41
CA ALA A 326 -10.51 8.66 1.33
C ALA A 326 -9.50 7.54 1.11
N ALA A 327 -9.29 7.12 -0.13
CA ALA A 327 -8.31 6.10 -0.48
C ALA A 327 -6.87 6.55 -0.17
N ALA A 328 -6.54 7.80 -0.50
CA ALA A 328 -5.20 8.34 -0.29
C ALA A 328 -4.85 8.47 1.18
N TYR A 329 -5.75 9.05 1.97
CA TYR A 329 -5.45 9.44 3.35
C TYR A 329 -5.50 8.25 4.31
N SER A 330 -6.33 7.23 4.03
CA SER A 330 -6.30 5.92 4.70
C SER A 330 -4.97 5.16 4.51
N SER A 331 -4.26 5.39 3.40
CA SER A 331 -2.92 4.82 3.23
C SER A 331 -1.86 5.66 3.96
N ALA A 332 -2.05 6.98 4.07
CA ALA A 332 -1.04 7.90 4.60
C ALA A 332 -1.04 7.97 6.14
N ASP A 333 -2.21 7.95 6.78
CA ASP A 333 -2.34 7.91 8.24
C ASP A 333 -1.74 6.63 8.85
N SER A 334 -2.00 5.51 8.19
CA SER A 334 -1.57 4.18 8.55
C SER A 334 -0.05 4.08 8.39
N ALA A 335 0.50 4.62 7.30
CA ALA A 335 1.94 4.75 7.12
C ALA A 335 2.61 5.59 8.21
N LEU A 336 2.07 6.78 8.53
CA LEU A 336 2.58 7.63 9.61
C LEU A 336 2.64 6.89 10.96
N THR A 337 1.60 6.13 11.26
CA THR A 337 1.50 5.38 12.52
C THR A 337 2.46 4.19 12.55
N ALA A 338 2.61 3.47 11.44
CA ALA A 338 3.54 2.36 11.33
C ALA A 338 5.00 2.82 11.39
N LEU A 339 5.35 3.93 10.72
CA LEU A 339 6.66 4.58 10.81
C LEU A 339 6.96 5.00 12.25
N THR A 340 5.99 5.61 12.92
CA THR A 340 6.10 6.00 14.32
C THR A 340 6.34 4.79 15.22
N THR A 341 5.58 3.71 15.01
CA THR A 341 5.71 2.45 15.76
C THR A 341 7.08 1.86 15.57
N SER A 342 7.47 1.56 14.33
CA SER A 342 8.73 0.89 14.03
C SER A 342 9.93 1.74 14.45
N PHE A 343 9.93 3.05 14.25
CA PHE A 343 11.06 3.86 14.71
C PHE A 343 11.16 3.95 16.24
N SER A 344 10.02 4.05 16.93
CA SER A 344 9.96 4.09 18.40
C SER A 344 10.49 2.78 19.00
N ILE A 345 9.98 1.65 18.52
CA ILE A 345 10.26 0.33 19.06
C ILE A 345 11.57 -0.21 18.48
N ASP A 346 11.68 -0.23 17.17
CA ASP A 346 12.75 -0.95 16.48
C ASP A 346 14.04 -0.17 16.35
N ILE A 347 14.00 1.15 16.28
CA ILE A 347 15.23 1.94 16.15
C ILE A 347 15.67 2.47 17.52
N LEU A 348 14.77 3.15 18.22
CA LEU A 348 15.09 3.80 19.47
C LEU A 348 15.01 2.90 20.71
N ASP A 349 14.30 1.76 20.64
CA ASP A 349 14.09 0.85 21.77
C ASP A 349 13.44 1.57 22.97
N ILE A 350 12.44 2.42 22.73
CA ILE A 350 11.87 3.24 23.82
C ILE A 350 11.19 2.39 24.90
N GLU A 351 10.65 1.21 24.56
CA GLU A 351 10.05 0.27 25.51
C GLU A 351 11.09 -0.27 26.52
N LYS A 352 12.35 -0.47 26.07
CA LYS A 352 13.44 -0.96 26.92
C LYS A 352 14.14 0.16 27.69
N LYS A 353 14.13 1.40 27.17
CA LYS A 353 14.98 2.50 27.67
C LYS A 353 14.27 3.58 28.47
N LEU A 354 12.96 3.77 28.29
CA LEU A 354 12.23 4.91 28.86
C LEU A 354 11.07 4.45 29.75
N GLY A 355 10.72 5.27 30.75
CA GLY A 355 9.49 5.09 31.54
C GLY A 355 8.22 5.47 30.76
N PRO A 356 7.03 5.04 31.21
CA PRO A 356 5.77 5.16 30.45
C PRO A 356 5.44 6.58 29.95
N GLU A 357 5.60 7.61 30.78
CA GLU A 357 5.31 9.00 30.39
C GLU A 357 6.29 9.52 29.34
N ALA A 358 7.59 9.23 29.53
CA ALA A 358 8.64 9.59 28.59
C ALA A 358 8.48 8.88 27.24
N GLN A 359 8.00 7.63 27.23
CA GLN A 359 7.68 6.91 26.00
C GLN A 359 6.58 7.62 25.20
N ILE A 360 5.51 8.07 25.86
CA ILE A 360 4.41 8.79 25.18
C ILE A 360 4.91 10.10 24.58
N ALA A 361 5.69 10.89 25.34
CA ALA A 361 6.26 12.14 24.85
C ALA A 361 7.18 11.89 23.64
N LYS A 362 8.05 10.88 23.73
CA LYS A 362 8.99 10.54 22.66
C LYS A 362 8.26 10.05 21.40
N ARG A 363 7.23 9.22 21.55
CA ARG A 363 6.36 8.77 20.46
C ARG A 363 5.71 9.93 19.71
N LYS A 364 5.18 10.94 20.43
CA LYS A 364 4.60 12.14 19.83
C LYS A 364 5.62 12.95 19.04
N GLN A 365 6.84 13.11 19.56
CA GLN A 365 7.94 13.76 18.85
C GLN A 365 8.30 13.01 17.56
N ILE A 366 8.36 11.68 17.61
CA ILE A 366 8.64 10.83 16.45
C ILE A 366 7.53 10.94 15.41
N HIS A 367 6.26 10.98 15.84
CA HIS A 367 5.14 11.14 14.92
C HIS A 367 5.24 12.46 14.14
N VAL A 368 5.56 13.57 14.82
CA VAL A 368 5.81 14.87 14.20
C VAL A 368 7.02 14.82 13.27
N LEU A 369 8.12 14.16 13.69
CA LEU A 369 9.30 13.98 12.86
C LEU A 369 8.95 13.31 11.53
N PHE A 370 8.19 12.20 11.54
CA PHE A 370 7.81 11.52 10.31
C PHE A 370 6.83 12.32 9.46
N SER A 371 5.95 13.13 10.05
CA SER A 371 5.14 14.09 9.28
C SER A 371 6.02 15.08 8.50
N ILE A 372 7.05 15.62 9.14
CA ILE A 372 8.02 16.52 8.49
C ILE A 372 8.81 15.78 7.41
N VAL A 373 9.29 14.57 7.69
CA VAL A 373 10.01 13.74 6.71
C VAL A 373 9.15 13.48 5.48
N LEU A 374 7.87 13.10 5.65
CA LEU A 374 6.97 12.88 4.52
C LEU A 374 6.78 14.15 3.70
N ILE A 375 6.57 15.31 4.33
CA ILE A 375 6.44 16.60 3.63
C ILE A 375 7.70 16.87 2.79
N LEU A 376 8.89 16.74 3.38
CA LEU A 376 10.16 16.99 2.69
C LEU A 376 10.35 16.05 1.49
N VAL A 377 10.08 14.76 1.67
CA VAL A 377 10.22 13.76 0.60
C VAL A 377 9.21 14.03 -0.53
N ILE A 378 7.94 14.29 -0.22
CA ILE A 378 6.89 14.60 -1.22
C ILE A 378 7.25 15.86 -2.01
N VAL A 379 7.66 16.93 -1.32
CA VAL A 379 8.05 18.19 -1.97
C VAL A 379 9.29 17.97 -2.83
N SER A 380 10.28 17.20 -2.36
CA SER A 380 11.47 16.89 -3.15
C SER A 380 11.14 16.11 -4.43
N PHE A 381 10.17 15.21 -4.43
CA PHE A 381 9.72 14.51 -5.65
C PHE A 381 9.25 15.48 -6.73
N LYS A 382 8.51 16.54 -6.37
CA LYS A 382 8.05 17.56 -7.35
C LYS A 382 9.21 18.22 -8.10
N TYR A 383 10.35 18.41 -7.44
CA TYR A 383 11.48 19.16 -8.00
C TYR A 383 12.57 18.27 -8.59
N LEU A 384 12.72 17.05 -8.07
CA LEU A 384 13.76 16.09 -8.48
C LEU A 384 13.29 15.14 -9.59
N ILE A 385 11.98 14.87 -9.70
CA ILE A 385 11.42 13.94 -10.68
C ILE A 385 10.67 14.76 -11.72
N LYS A 386 11.35 15.12 -12.82
CA LYS A 386 10.79 16.00 -13.86
C LYS A 386 10.09 15.28 -15.01
N ASP A 387 10.50 14.06 -15.39
CA ASP A 387 10.17 13.52 -16.73
C ASP A 387 9.91 12.00 -16.82
N GLU A 388 9.52 11.32 -15.73
CA GLU A 388 9.11 9.91 -15.83
C GLU A 388 7.78 9.67 -15.15
N SER A 389 7.02 8.70 -15.68
CA SER A 389 5.86 8.11 -15.01
C SER A 389 6.24 7.75 -13.57
N VAL A 390 5.77 8.57 -12.65
CA VAL A 390 6.09 8.50 -11.21
C VAL A 390 5.67 7.14 -10.63
N ILE A 391 4.69 6.50 -11.26
CA ILE A 391 4.16 5.18 -10.89
C ILE A 391 5.13 4.05 -11.23
N ALA A 392 5.76 4.07 -12.42
CA ALA A 392 6.73 3.04 -12.79
C ALA A 392 7.90 3.02 -11.78
N LYS A 393 8.32 4.20 -11.30
CA LYS A 393 9.36 4.34 -10.26
C LYS A 393 8.92 3.79 -8.90
N LEU A 394 7.66 3.92 -8.52
CA LEU A 394 7.13 3.43 -7.24
C LEU A 394 7.30 1.90 -7.09
N PHE A 395 6.85 1.14 -8.09
CA PHE A 395 6.88 -0.32 -8.02
C PHE A 395 8.29 -0.88 -8.14
N VAL A 396 9.13 -0.23 -8.95
CA VAL A 396 10.56 -0.52 -9.02
C VAL A 396 11.22 -0.30 -7.65
N PHE A 397 10.94 0.82 -6.99
CA PHE A 397 11.46 1.09 -5.66
C PHE A 397 11.01 0.05 -4.62
N ALA A 398 9.73 -0.30 -4.61
CA ALA A 398 9.20 -1.33 -3.71
C ALA A 398 9.91 -2.69 -3.91
N GLY A 399 10.16 -3.09 -5.17
CA GLY A 399 10.91 -4.31 -5.46
C GLY A 399 12.34 -4.30 -4.91
N TYR A 400 12.98 -3.13 -4.85
CA TYR A 400 14.33 -2.99 -4.31
C TYR A 400 14.38 -2.96 -2.79
N THR A 401 13.38 -2.39 -2.11
CA THR A 401 13.43 -2.23 -0.66
C THR A 401 12.76 -3.36 0.12
N TYR A 402 11.75 -4.02 -0.44
CA TYR A 402 11.14 -5.20 0.18
C TYR A 402 11.88 -6.52 -0.12
N GLY A 403 12.70 -6.56 -1.17
CA GLY A 403 13.48 -7.75 -1.51
C GLY A 403 14.37 -8.25 -0.37
N PRO A 404 15.16 -7.40 0.32
CA PRO A 404 15.96 -7.81 1.46
C PRO A 404 15.13 -8.36 2.62
N LEU A 405 13.96 -7.77 2.89
CA LEU A 405 13.02 -8.30 3.88
C LEU A 405 12.53 -9.70 3.50
N LEU A 406 12.16 -9.90 2.24
CA LEU A 406 11.74 -11.20 1.74
C LEU A 406 12.83 -12.26 1.95
N GLY A 407 14.07 -11.95 1.59
CA GLY A 407 15.20 -12.87 1.76
C GLY A 407 15.50 -13.19 3.22
N LEU A 408 15.47 -12.19 4.12
CA LEU A 408 15.68 -12.37 5.55
C LEU A 408 14.62 -13.27 6.19
N TYR A 409 13.34 -12.99 5.92
CA TYR A 409 12.25 -13.79 6.47
C TYR A 409 12.22 -15.20 5.87
N ALA A 410 12.39 -15.33 4.55
CA ALA A 410 12.45 -16.65 3.92
C ALA A 410 13.60 -17.49 4.50
N PHE A 411 14.80 -16.92 4.68
CA PHE A 411 15.92 -17.65 5.29
C PHE A 411 15.62 -18.03 6.75
N GLY A 412 15.01 -17.12 7.51
CA GLY A 412 14.66 -17.35 8.91
C GLY A 412 13.64 -18.46 9.10
N LEU A 413 12.63 -18.51 8.22
CA LEU A 413 11.49 -19.43 8.30
C LEU A 413 11.83 -20.82 7.75
N PHE A 414 12.55 -20.88 6.63
CA PHE A 414 12.75 -22.14 5.90
C PHE A 414 14.10 -22.81 6.18
N THR A 415 14.98 -22.18 6.99
CA THR A 415 16.26 -22.78 7.37
C THR A 415 16.45 -22.77 8.88
N LYS A 416 17.25 -23.72 9.37
CA LYS A 416 17.73 -23.76 10.77
C LYS A 416 19.13 -23.13 10.94
N TRP A 417 19.67 -22.53 9.89
CA TRP A 417 21.06 -22.04 9.88
C TRP A 417 21.18 -20.69 10.59
N GLN A 418 22.30 -20.51 11.28
CA GLN A 418 22.67 -19.24 11.90
C GLN A 418 23.59 -18.45 10.97
N VAL A 419 23.57 -17.12 11.05
CA VAL A 419 24.37 -16.23 10.20
C VAL A 419 25.36 -15.41 11.01
N LYS A 420 26.38 -14.87 10.34
CA LYS A 420 27.23 -13.80 10.90
C LYS A 420 26.44 -12.48 10.90
N ASP A 421 25.63 -12.27 11.94
CA ASP A 421 24.70 -11.13 12.09
C ASP A 421 25.28 -9.77 11.66
N LYS A 422 26.50 -9.44 12.08
CA LYS A 422 27.20 -8.18 11.71
C LYS A 422 27.36 -7.95 10.20
N VAL A 423 27.34 -9.00 9.38
CA VAL A 423 27.52 -8.94 7.92
C VAL A 423 26.18 -8.84 7.18
N VAL A 424 25.07 -9.13 7.86
CA VAL A 424 23.72 -9.08 7.26
C VAL A 424 23.38 -7.74 6.62
N PRO A 425 23.68 -6.57 7.22
CA PRO A 425 23.42 -5.28 6.58
C PRO A 425 24.10 -5.13 5.22
N VAL A 426 25.32 -5.66 5.07
CA VAL A 426 26.08 -5.60 3.81
C VAL A 426 25.38 -6.40 2.73
N ILE A 427 24.93 -7.62 3.04
CA ILE A 427 24.18 -8.46 2.09
C ILE A 427 22.85 -7.78 1.69
N ALA A 428 22.14 -7.21 2.66
CA ALA A 428 20.87 -6.54 2.44
C ALA A 428 21.01 -5.30 1.54
N ILE A 429 22.14 -4.59 1.59
CA ILE A 429 22.43 -3.43 0.71
C ILE A 429 22.93 -3.88 -0.67
N LEU A 430 23.76 -4.92 -0.74
CA LEU A 430 24.30 -5.42 -2.01
C LEU A 430 23.22 -6.05 -2.90
N SER A 431 22.22 -6.70 -2.30
CA SER A 431 21.20 -7.45 -3.06
C SER A 431 20.35 -6.55 -3.98
N PRO A 432 19.85 -5.38 -3.55
CA PRO A 432 19.19 -4.42 -4.44
C PRO A 432 20.10 -3.89 -5.55
N VAL A 433 21.37 -3.63 -5.26
CA VAL A 433 22.35 -3.14 -6.25
C VAL A 433 22.59 -4.20 -7.34
N LEU A 434 22.82 -5.44 -6.95
CA LEU A 434 22.98 -6.55 -7.88
C LEU A 434 21.70 -6.80 -8.69
N SER A 435 20.53 -6.72 -8.04
CA SER A 435 19.24 -6.84 -8.72
C SER A 435 19.07 -5.76 -9.78
N TYR A 436 19.44 -4.51 -9.48
CA TYR A 436 19.39 -3.41 -10.43
C TYR A 436 20.32 -3.64 -11.63
N ILE A 437 21.56 -4.04 -11.39
CA ILE A 437 22.53 -4.36 -12.45
C ILE A 437 21.98 -5.47 -13.35
N ILE A 438 21.45 -6.56 -12.78
CA ILE A 438 20.86 -7.65 -13.55
C ILE A 438 19.66 -7.16 -14.36
N SER A 439 18.76 -6.38 -13.75
CA SER A 439 17.54 -5.88 -14.39
C SER A 439 17.83 -5.01 -15.62
N VAL A 440 18.73 -4.03 -15.48
CA VAL A 440 19.08 -3.10 -16.57
C VAL A 440 19.72 -3.82 -17.76
N ASN A 441 20.53 -4.86 -17.48
CA ASN A 441 21.23 -5.58 -18.53
C ASN A 441 20.41 -6.74 -19.13
N SER A 442 19.42 -7.26 -18.41
CA SER A 442 18.62 -8.44 -18.81
C SER A 442 17.85 -8.24 -20.11
N SER A 443 17.36 -7.02 -20.38
CA SER A 443 16.72 -6.72 -21.67
C SER A 443 17.71 -6.92 -22.83
N LYS A 444 18.96 -6.46 -22.70
CA LYS A 444 20.00 -6.66 -23.72
C LYS A 444 20.52 -8.10 -23.79
N TRP A 445 20.70 -8.76 -22.66
CA TRP A 445 21.29 -10.10 -22.60
C TRP A 445 20.32 -11.21 -22.99
N PHE A 446 19.04 -11.07 -22.63
CA PHE A 446 18.06 -12.15 -22.72
C PHE A 446 16.73 -11.74 -23.38
N GLY A 447 16.55 -10.45 -23.70
CA GLY A 447 15.25 -9.93 -24.11
C GLY A 447 14.20 -10.09 -23.01
N PHE A 448 14.61 -10.08 -21.74
CA PHE A 448 13.75 -10.38 -20.60
C PHE A 448 13.56 -9.15 -19.72
N GLU A 449 12.29 -8.76 -19.54
CA GLU A 449 11.89 -7.70 -18.62
C GLU A 449 11.37 -8.31 -17.31
N PHE A 450 11.96 -7.84 -16.20
CA PHE A 450 11.60 -8.31 -14.86
C PHE A 450 10.25 -7.77 -14.40
N GLY A 451 9.95 -6.48 -14.65
CA GLY A 451 8.79 -5.83 -14.03
C GLY A 451 8.75 -6.07 -12.52
N PHE A 452 7.61 -6.53 -12.00
CA PHE A 452 7.43 -6.90 -10.59
C PHE A 452 8.29 -8.08 -10.12
N PHE A 453 8.82 -8.90 -11.03
CA PHE A 453 9.61 -10.08 -10.70
C PHE A 453 10.97 -9.72 -10.07
N ILE A 454 11.40 -8.45 -10.18
CA ILE A 454 12.61 -7.93 -9.55
C ILE A 454 12.63 -8.12 -8.03
N LEU A 455 11.46 -8.06 -7.39
CA LEU A 455 11.29 -8.33 -5.96
C LEU A 455 11.79 -9.73 -5.58
N ILE A 456 11.46 -10.72 -6.40
CA ILE A 456 11.79 -12.12 -6.18
C ILE A 456 13.28 -12.35 -6.39
N LEU A 457 13.85 -11.77 -7.45
CA LEU A 457 15.29 -11.80 -7.69
C LEU A 457 16.05 -11.22 -6.49
N ASN A 458 15.63 -10.06 -5.99
CA ASN A 458 16.27 -9.40 -4.86
C ASN A 458 16.16 -10.22 -3.56
N GLY A 459 14.99 -10.79 -3.29
CA GLY A 459 14.81 -11.73 -2.17
C GLY A 459 15.69 -12.96 -2.30
N LEU A 460 15.82 -13.53 -3.50
CA LEU A 460 16.68 -14.68 -3.77
C LEU A 460 18.16 -14.33 -3.57
N LEU A 461 18.63 -13.20 -4.09
CA LEU A 461 20.01 -12.75 -3.91
C LEU A 461 20.35 -12.51 -2.43
N THR A 462 19.40 -11.93 -1.68
CA THR A 462 19.55 -11.77 -0.24
C THR A 462 19.65 -13.15 0.43
N PHE A 463 18.75 -14.08 0.11
CA PHE A 463 18.76 -15.44 0.66
C PHE A 463 20.09 -16.16 0.37
N LEU A 464 20.58 -16.10 -0.87
CA LEU A 464 21.86 -16.68 -1.28
C LEU A 464 23.04 -16.02 -0.55
N GLY A 465 23.03 -14.70 -0.41
CA GLY A 465 24.04 -13.98 0.36
C GLY A 465 24.09 -14.41 1.83
N LEU A 466 22.93 -14.70 2.43
CA LEU A 466 22.84 -15.24 3.81
C LEU A 466 23.44 -16.66 3.92
N ILE A 467 23.31 -17.50 2.88
CA ILE A 467 23.99 -18.81 2.84
C ILE A 467 25.50 -18.64 2.90
N LEU A 468 26.06 -17.67 2.17
CA LEU A 468 27.52 -17.43 2.13
C LEU A 468 28.09 -17.01 3.48
N ILE A 469 27.30 -16.30 4.29
CA ILE A 469 27.71 -15.83 5.62
C ILE A 469 27.21 -16.73 6.77
N ARG A 470 26.70 -17.93 6.46
CA ARG A 470 26.23 -18.86 7.49
C ARG A 470 27.38 -19.28 8.42
N ARG A 471 27.08 -19.41 9.71
CA ARG A 471 28.01 -19.99 10.68
C ARG A 471 28.08 -21.50 10.41
N LYS A 472 29.29 -22.08 10.43
CA LYS A 472 29.42 -23.54 10.46
C LYS A 472 28.77 -24.02 11.77
N GLN A 473 27.82 -24.94 11.67
CA GLN A 473 27.30 -25.63 12.84
C GLN A 473 28.45 -26.48 13.41
N HIS A 474 28.83 -26.22 14.65
CA HIS A 474 29.69 -27.10 15.43
C HIS A 474 28.82 -28.04 16.25
#